data_AF-A0A085B676-F1
#
_entry.id   AF-A0A085B676-F1
#
_cell.length_a   1.000
_cell.length_b   1.000
_cell.length_c   1.000
_cell.angle_alpha   90.00
_cell.angle_beta   90.00
_cell.angle_gamma   90.00
#
_symmetry.space_group_name_H-M   'P 1'
#
loop_
_entity.id
_entity.type
_entity.pdbx_description
1 polymer ?
#
loop_
_entity_poly.entity_id
_entity_poly.type
_entity_poly.pdbx_seq_one_letter_code
_entity_poly.pdbx_strand_id
1 'polypeptide(L)'
;MMRFNRTATTIIIYLLIAVLNILTFGEYLKATKLAGGEVGMIPIAMIIIFGITFLLSTIAFLIINSKKKISIITSIFIYHIIYLGVLISWGFDFKNLTNLKYTNVDLFIILIPFLIWAIVSLVCKLWVSKWIEQNNQF
;
A
#
# COMPACT_ATOMS: atom_id res chain seq x y z
N MET A 1 19.50 -22.08 8.84
CA MET A 1 18.55 -22.03 7.70
C MET A 1 17.23 -21.43 8.18
N MET A 2 17.02 -20.11 8.04
CA MET A 2 15.74 -19.50 8.42
C MET A 2 14.66 -19.96 7.44
N ARG A 3 13.68 -20.73 7.92
CA ARG A 3 12.48 -21.03 7.15
C ARG A 3 11.67 -19.73 7.03
N PHE A 4 11.67 -19.12 5.85
CA PHE A 4 10.85 -17.95 5.57
C PHE A 4 9.37 -18.31 5.76
N ASN A 5 8.75 -17.81 6.83
CA ASN A 5 7.31 -17.91 7.00
C ASN A 5 6.66 -16.91 6.03
N ARG A 6 6.26 -17.42 4.87
CA ARG A 6 5.65 -16.63 3.79
C ARG A 6 4.45 -15.82 4.25
N THR A 7 3.62 -16.39 5.14
CA THR A 7 2.45 -15.70 5.70
C THR A 7 2.87 -14.49 6.52
N ALA A 8 3.80 -14.67 7.45
CA ALA A 8 4.33 -13.56 8.26
C ALA A 8 5.01 -12.50 7.39
N THR A 9 5.75 -12.93 6.37
CA THR A 9 6.43 -12.02 5.43
C THR A 9 5.43 -11.14 4.68
N THR A 10 4.33 -11.71 4.16
CA THR A 10 3.28 -10.94 3.48
C THR A 10 2.63 -9.93 4.41
N ILE A 11 2.33 -10.31 5.66
CA ILE A 11 1.73 -9.40 6.65
C ILE A 11 2.68 -8.24 6.97
N ILE A 12 3.98 -8.52 7.14
CA ILE A 12 5.01 -7.49 7.34
C ILE A 12 5.08 -6.55 6.13
N ILE A 13 5.00 -7.09 4.90
CA ILE A 13 4.96 -6.26 3.68
C ILE A 13 3.73 -5.34 3.68
N TYR A 14 2.55 -5.81 4.07
CA TYR A 14 1.36 -4.96 4.16
C TYR A 14 1.52 -3.84 5.18
N LEU A 15 2.10 -4.14 6.35
CA LEU A 15 2.39 -3.14 7.36
C LEU A 15 3.39 -2.10 6.83
N LEU A 16 4.43 -2.56 6.13
CA LEU A 16 5.45 -1.70 5.54
C LEU A 16 4.86 -0.79 4.45
N ILE A 17 3.96 -1.31 3.60
CA ILE A 17 3.22 -0.50 2.63
C ILE A 17 2.38 0.56 3.34
N ALA A 18 1.64 0.20 4.39
CA ALA A 18 0.82 1.15 5.15
C ALA A 18 1.68 2.27 5.76
N VAL A 19 2.78 1.93 6.40
CA VAL A 19 3.71 2.91 7.01
C VAL A 19 4.35 3.80 5.95
N LEU A 20 4.86 3.24 4.85
CA LEU A 20 5.46 4.01 3.76
C LEU A 20 4.46 5.00 3.16
N ASN A 21 3.21 4.59 3.01
CA ASN A 21 2.16 5.47 2.51
C ASN A 21 1.89 6.63 3.46
N ILE A 22 1.73 6.37 4.76
CA ILE A 22 1.52 7.42 5.77
C ILE A 22 2.68 8.40 5.79
N LEU A 23 3.92 7.91 5.79
CA LEU A 23 5.12 8.76 5.80
C LEU A 23 5.24 9.60 4.53
N THR A 24 5.09 8.98 3.36
CA THR A 24 5.20 9.68 2.07
C THR A 24 4.11 10.74 1.93
N PHE A 25 2.89 10.45 2.39
CA PHE A 25 1.80 11.41 2.39
C PHE A 25 2.04 12.55 3.40
N GLY A 26 2.61 12.25 4.56
CA GLY A 26 2.99 13.25 5.54
C GLY A 26 4.02 14.25 4.97
N GLU A 27 5.03 13.77 4.26
CA GLU A 27 6.00 14.62 3.58
C GLU A 27 5.38 15.43 2.44
N TYR A 28 4.46 14.84 1.67
CA TYR A 28 3.68 15.57 0.65
C TYR A 28 2.90 16.75 1.24
N LEU A 29 2.20 16.56 2.36
CA LEU A 29 1.44 17.62 3.02
C LEU A 29 2.34 18.74 3.56
N LYS A 30 3.51 18.40 4.13
CA LYS A 30 4.50 19.40 4.55
C LYS A 30 5.02 20.23 3.38
N ALA A 31 5.30 19.58 2.25
CA ALA A 31 5.85 20.23 1.06
C ALA A 31 4.86 21.20 0.40
N THR A 32 3.57 20.87 0.40
CA THR A 32 2.53 21.65 -0.28
C THR A 32 2.04 22.87 0.51
N LYS A 33 2.37 22.98 1.81
CA LYS A 33 2.01 24.12 2.69
C LYS A 33 0.53 24.51 2.61
N LEU A 34 -0.34 23.53 2.39
CA LEU A 34 -1.78 23.75 2.32
C LEU A 34 -2.29 24.21 3.70
N ALA A 35 -3.05 25.31 3.75
CA ALA A 35 -3.62 25.85 4.98
C ALA A 35 -5.09 25.47 5.10
N GLY A 36 -5.56 25.15 6.31
CA GLY A 36 -6.97 24.87 6.61
C GLY A 36 -7.18 23.74 7.61
N GLY A 37 -8.28 23.79 8.38
CA GLY A 37 -8.63 22.73 9.35
C GLY A 37 -8.89 21.37 8.68
N GLU A 38 -9.48 21.38 7.48
CA GLU A 38 -9.69 20.18 6.67
C GLU A 38 -8.35 19.53 6.26
N VAL A 39 -7.34 20.34 5.93
CA VAL A 39 -5.99 19.87 5.61
C VAL A 39 -5.31 19.26 6.84
N GLY A 40 -5.53 19.85 8.01
CA GLY A 40 -5.01 19.36 9.29
C GLY A 40 -5.53 17.97 9.68
N MET A 41 -6.70 17.56 9.17
CA MET A 41 -7.27 16.25 9.43
C MET A 41 -6.79 15.15 8.49
N ILE A 42 -6.22 15.50 7.33
CA ILE A 42 -5.80 14.52 6.31
C ILE A 42 -4.81 13.47 6.87
N PRO A 43 -3.77 13.82 7.68
CA PRO A 43 -2.88 12.82 8.25
C PRO A 43 -3.62 11.76 9.08
N ILE A 44 -4.60 12.18 9.87
CA ILE A 44 -5.41 11.28 10.70
C ILE A 44 -6.27 10.39 9.81
N ALA A 45 -6.95 10.97 8.80
CA ALA A 45 -7.74 10.22 7.84
C ALA A 45 -6.89 9.15 7.13
N MET A 46 -5.67 9.49 6.72
CA MET A 46 -4.76 8.55 6.05
C MET A 46 -4.32 7.42 6.97
N ILE A 47 -3.99 7.70 8.24
CA ILE A 47 -3.68 6.64 9.23
C ILE A 47 -4.86 5.66 9.35
N ILE A 48 -6.09 6.17 9.42
CA ILE A 48 -7.28 5.33 9.54
C ILE A 48 -7.49 4.50 8.26
N ILE A 49 -7.43 5.13 7.08
CA ILE A 49 -7.62 4.46 5.78
C ILE A 49 -6.59 3.35 5.61
N PHE A 50 -5.31 3.60 5.86
CA PHE A 50 -4.26 2.58 5.74
C PHE A 50 -4.35 1.52 6.83
N GLY A 51 -4.78 1.87 8.04
CA GLY A 51 -5.05 0.91 9.12
C GLY A 51 -6.17 -0.06 8.76
N ILE A 52 -7.31 0.45 8.29
CA ILE A 52 -8.44 -0.37 7.82
C ILE A 52 -8.01 -1.23 6.63
N THR A 53 -7.31 -0.64 5.66
CA THR A 53 -6.80 -1.37 4.49
C THR A 53 -5.87 -2.51 4.92
N PHE A 54 -4.95 -2.27 5.86
CA PHE A 54 -4.07 -3.29 6.41
C PHE A 54 -4.84 -4.44 7.06
N LEU A 55 -5.83 -4.12 7.90
CA LEU A 55 -6.65 -5.13 8.59
C LEU A 55 -7.46 -5.96 7.59
N LEU A 56 -8.21 -5.31 6.69
CA LEU A 56 -9.04 -6.00 5.69
C LEU A 56 -8.19 -6.83 4.73
N SER A 57 -7.04 -6.32 4.30
CA SER A 57 -6.11 -7.05 3.43
C SER A 57 -5.50 -8.27 4.11
N THR A 58 -5.17 -8.15 5.40
CA THR A 58 -4.68 -9.27 6.20
C THR A 58 -5.74 -10.36 6.32
N ILE A 59 -6.98 -9.99 6.66
CA ILE A 59 -8.10 -10.92 6.76
C ILE A 59 -8.34 -11.61 5.40
N ALA A 60 -8.47 -10.83 4.32
CA ALA A 60 -8.69 -11.35 2.97
C ALA A 60 -7.55 -12.30 2.55
N PHE A 61 -6.31 -11.92 2.79
CA PHE A 61 -5.15 -12.76 2.51
C PHE A 61 -5.19 -14.08 3.28
N LEU A 62 -5.46 -14.07 4.60
CA LEU A 62 -5.53 -15.27 5.41
C LEU A 62 -6.64 -16.22 4.93
N ILE A 63 -7.82 -15.69 4.61
CA ILE A 63 -8.95 -16.48 4.09
C ILE A 63 -8.57 -17.13 2.77
N ILE A 64 -8.04 -16.38 1.80
CA ILE A 64 -7.73 -16.92 0.48
C ILE A 64 -6.53 -17.88 0.56
N ASN A 65 -5.50 -17.55 1.34
CA ASN A 65 -4.29 -18.36 1.48
C ASN A 65 -4.55 -19.69 2.20
N SER A 66 -5.60 -19.78 3.02
CA SER A 66 -6.06 -21.05 3.62
C SER A 66 -6.60 -22.03 2.57
N LYS A 67 -7.14 -21.52 1.46
CA LYS A 67 -7.75 -22.33 0.38
C LYS A 67 -6.81 -22.54 -0.81
N LYS A 68 -5.98 -21.54 -1.13
CA LYS A 68 -5.08 -21.56 -2.30
C LYS A 68 -3.80 -20.80 -1.98
N LYS A 69 -2.64 -21.38 -2.26
CA LYS A 69 -1.35 -20.66 -2.10
C LYS A 69 -1.29 -19.47 -3.06
N ILE A 70 -1.16 -18.26 -2.52
CA ILE A 70 -1.12 -17.00 -3.28
C ILE A 70 0.30 -16.47 -3.37
N SER A 71 0.74 -16.01 -4.55
CA SER A 71 2.04 -15.34 -4.74
C SER A 71 2.12 -14.02 -3.95
N ILE A 72 3.32 -13.62 -3.51
CA ILE A 72 3.52 -12.34 -2.80
C ILE A 72 3.03 -11.16 -3.66
N ILE A 73 3.29 -11.20 -4.98
CA ILE A 73 2.85 -10.15 -5.92
C ILE A 73 1.32 -10.09 -5.97
N THR A 74 0.65 -11.24 -6.06
CA THR A 74 -0.82 -11.30 -6.06
C THR A 74 -1.39 -10.81 -4.73
N SER A 75 -0.75 -11.12 -3.60
CA SER A 75 -1.11 -10.57 -2.29
C SER A 75 -1.00 -9.05 -2.23
N ILE A 76 0.09 -8.47 -2.73
CA ILE A 76 0.28 -7.02 -2.82
C ILE A 76 -0.79 -6.37 -3.72
N PHE A 77 -1.20 -7.05 -4.80
CA PHE A 77 -2.29 -6.58 -5.65
C PHE A 77 -3.66 -6.59 -4.93
N ILE A 78 -3.95 -7.64 -4.15
CA ILE A 78 -5.15 -7.70 -3.31
C ILE A 78 -5.19 -6.52 -2.32
N TYR A 79 -4.06 -6.18 -1.70
CA TYR A 79 -3.96 -5.01 -0.82
C TYR A 79 -4.39 -3.72 -1.53
N HIS A 80 -3.96 -3.51 -2.77
CA HIS A 80 -4.30 -2.31 -3.54
C HIS A 80 -5.76 -2.27 -3.98
N ILE A 81 -6.34 -3.41 -4.35
CA ILE A 81 -7.78 -3.49 -4.61
C ILE A 81 -8.58 -3.10 -3.37
N ILE A 82 -8.20 -3.63 -2.21
CA ILE A 82 -8.87 -3.32 -0.94
C ILE A 82 -8.69 -1.84 -0.59
N TYR A 83 -7.49 -1.28 -0.77
CA TYR A 83 -7.25 0.15 -0.58
C TYR A 83 -8.20 1.02 -1.41
N LEU A 84 -8.32 0.73 -2.71
CA LEU A 84 -9.25 1.44 -3.59
C LEU A 84 -10.71 1.28 -3.15
N GLY A 85 -11.10 0.07 -2.71
CA GLY A 85 -12.43 -0.17 -2.16
C GLY A 85 -12.70 0.64 -0.89
N VAL A 86 -11.72 0.73 0.02
CA VAL A 86 -11.82 1.56 1.24
C VAL A 86 -11.98 3.02 0.87
N LEU A 87 -11.16 3.56 -0.04
CA LEU A 87 -11.30 4.94 -0.53
C LEU A 87 -12.68 5.23 -1.11
N ILE A 88 -13.19 4.36 -1.99
CA ILE A 88 -14.52 4.50 -2.60
C ILE A 88 -15.60 4.52 -1.50
N SER A 89 -15.54 3.59 -0.56
CA SER A 89 -16.52 3.51 0.54
C SER A 89 -16.50 4.70 1.49
N TRP A 90 -15.36 5.40 1.58
CA TRP A 90 -15.19 6.63 2.36
C TRP A 90 -15.52 7.90 1.58
N GLY A 91 -16.11 7.78 0.38
CA GLY A 91 -16.63 8.90 -0.39
C GLY A 91 -15.59 9.62 -1.26
N PHE A 92 -14.49 8.96 -1.62
CA PHE A 92 -13.52 9.51 -2.55
C PHE A 92 -14.17 9.87 -3.90
N ASP A 93 -14.04 11.14 -4.32
CA ASP A 93 -14.60 11.62 -5.59
C ASP A 93 -13.56 11.62 -6.71
N PHE A 94 -13.72 10.68 -7.65
CA PHE A 94 -12.84 10.56 -8.81
C PHE A 94 -12.95 11.75 -9.79
N LYS A 95 -13.98 12.59 -9.70
CA LYS A 95 -14.16 13.71 -10.63
C LYS A 95 -13.03 14.75 -10.53
N ASN A 96 -12.46 14.91 -9.33
CA ASN A 96 -11.37 15.85 -9.08
C ASN A 96 -10.01 15.42 -9.65
N LEU A 97 -9.88 14.18 -10.16
CA LEU A 97 -8.61 13.65 -10.69
C LEU A 97 -8.12 14.38 -11.95
N THR A 98 -9.01 15.05 -12.68
CA THR A 98 -8.68 15.77 -13.92
C THR A 98 -7.85 17.04 -13.69
N ASN A 99 -7.80 17.53 -12.45
CA ASN A 99 -7.06 18.73 -12.08
C ASN A 99 -5.63 18.37 -11.66
N LEU A 100 -4.68 18.38 -12.60
CA LEU A 100 -3.27 17.97 -12.39
C LEU A 100 -2.41 18.99 -11.60
N LYS A 101 -3.00 19.69 -10.63
CA LYS A 101 -2.25 20.59 -9.74
C LYS A 101 -1.54 19.80 -8.65
N TYR A 102 -0.31 20.19 -8.31
CA TYR A 102 0.46 19.55 -7.23
C TYR A 102 -0.20 19.70 -5.85
N THR A 103 -1.09 20.68 -5.68
CA THR A 103 -1.92 20.90 -4.49
C THR A 103 -3.18 20.02 -4.43
N ASN A 104 -3.43 19.19 -5.46
CA ASN A 104 -4.61 18.34 -5.52
C ASN A 104 -4.42 17.09 -4.65
N VAL A 105 -4.85 17.17 -3.40
CA VAL A 105 -4.76 16.07 -2.42
C VAL A 105 -5.41 14.79 -2.94
N ASP A 106 -6.57 14.88 -3.61
CA ASP A 106 -7.32 13.72 -4.11
C ASP A 106 -6.49 12.93 -5.13
N LEU A 107 -5.79 13.64 -6.02
CA LEU A 107 -4.89 13.03 -6.99
C LEU A 107 -3.73 12.29 -6.31
N PHE A 108 -3.09 12.92 -5.33
CA PHE A 108 -1.94 12.34 -4.64
C PHE A 108 -2.34 11.22 -3.68
N ILE A 109 -3.58 11.18 -3.20
CA ILE A 109 -4.16 10.04 -2.48
C ILE A 109 -4.12 8.78 -3.34
N ILE A 110 -4.21 8.88 -4.67
CA ILE A 110 -4.11 7.72 -5.57
C ILE A 110 -2.67 7.50 -6.03
N LEU A 111 -1.97 8.56 -6.43
CA LEU A 111 -0.65 8.44 -7.04
C LEU A 111 0.41 7.91 -6.06
N ILE A 112 0.40 8.35 -4.80
CA ILE A 112 1.41 7.94 -3.82
C ILE A 112 1.31 6.42 -3.53
N PRO A 113 0.14 5.85 -3.20
CA PRO A 113 -0.02 4.42 -3.04
C PRO A 113 0.34 3.63 -4.29
N PHE A 114 -0.04 4.13 -5.47
CA PHE A 114 0.30 3.47 -6.73
C PHE A 114 1.81 3.47 -7.00
N LEU A 115 2.53 4.53 -6.65
CA LEU A 115 3.99 4.58 -6.73
C LEU A 115 4.64 3.60 -5.76
N ILE A 116 4.19 3.59 -4.49
CA ILE A 116 4.69 2.68 -3.46
C ILE A 116 4.44 1.23 -3.88
N TRP A 117 3.26 0.94 -4.43
CA TRP A 117 2.94 -0.38 -5.01
C TRP A 117 3.97 -0.83 -6.02
N ALA A 118 4.29 0.02 -7.00
CA ALA A 118 5.21 -0.30 -8.08
C ALA A 118 6.61 -0.57 -7.53
N ILE A 119 7.09 0.28 -6.60
CA ILE A 119 8.40 0.15 -5.96
C ILE A 119 8.47 -1.15 -5.14
N VAL A 120 7.50 -1.40 -4.25
CA VAL A 120 7.49 -2.59 -3.39
C VAL A 120 7.39 -3.87 -4.23
N SER A 121 6.58 -3.87 -5.28
CA SER A 121 6.46 -5.02 -6.20
C SER A 121 7.78 -5.30 -6.93
N LEU A 122 8.47 -4.26 -7.40
CA LEU A 122 9.77 -4.39 -8.04
C LEU A 122 10.83 -4.95 -7.08
N VAL A 123 10.91 -4.40 -5.87
CA VAL A 123 11.85 -4.86 -4.83
C VAL A 123 11.59 -6.32 -4.47
N CYS A 124 10.32 -6.70 -4.28
CA CYS A 124 9.96 -8.09 -3.99
C CYS A 124 10.37 -9.03 -5.12
N LYS A 125 10.16 -8.63 -6.39
CA LYS A 125 10.55 -9.43 -7.55
C LYS A 125 12.08 -9.62 -7.64
N LEU A 126 12.86 -8.55 -7.47
CA LEU A 126 14.32 -8.61 -7.49
C LEU A 126 14.87 -9.47 -6.36
N TRP A 127 14.28 -9.37 -5.17
CA TRP A 127 14.68 -10.15 -4.01
C TRP A 127 14.40 -11.65 -4.20
N VAL A 128 13.24 -12.00 -4.77
CA VAL A 128 12.92 -13.38 -5.15
C VAL A 128 13.89 -13.91 -6.23
N SER A 129 14.23 -13.11 -7.24
CA SER A 129 15.17 -13.50 -8.30
C SER A 129 16.54 -13.87 -7.74
N LYS A 130 17.11 -12.99 -6.89
CA LYS A 130 18.42 -13.22 -6.28
C LYS A 130 18.44 -14.45 -5.37
N TRP A 131 17.35 -14.69 -4.64
CA TRP A 131 17.25 -15.87 -3.78
C TRP A 131 17.24 -17.18 -4.58
N ILE A 132 16.59 -17.19 -5.75
CA ILE A 132 16.58 -18.36 -6.64
C ILE A 132 17.99 -18.63 -7.20
N GLU A 133 18.70 -17.58 -7.65
CA GLU A 133 20.07 -17.71 -8.15
C GLU A 133 21.02 -18.30 -7.11
N GLN A 134 20.94 -17.86 -5.85
CA GLN A 134 21.80 -18.36 -4.76
C GLN A 134 21.54 -19.84 -4.42
N ASN A 135 20.31 -20.33 -4.55
CA ASN A 135 19.99 -21.73 -4.24
C ASN A 135 20.20 -22.70 -5.41
N ASN A 136 20.35 -22.20 -6.64
CA ASN A 136 20.67 -23.02 -7.81
C ASN A 136 22.19 -23.20 -8.03
N GLN A 137 23.02 -22.53 -7.22
CA GLN A 137 24.49 -22.67 -7.23
C GLN A 137 25.01 -23.70 -6.22
N PHE A 138 24.12 -24.45 -5.58
CA PHE A 138 24.41 -25.60 -4.71
C PHE A 138 23.69 -26.84 -5.24
#